data_AF-A0A3D2WBJ6-F1
#
_entry.id   AF-A0A3D2WBJ6-F1
#
_cell.length_a   1.000
_cell.length_b   1.000
_cell.length_c   1.000
_cell.angle_alpha   90.00
_cell.angle_beta   90.00
_cell.angle_gamma   90.00
#
_symmetry.space_group_name_H-M   'P 1'
#
loop_
_entity.id
_entity.type
_entity.pdbx_description
1 polymer ?
#
loop_
_entity_poly.entity_id
_entity_poly.type
_entity_poly.pdbx_seq_one_letter_code
_entity_poly.pdbx_strand_id
1 'polypeptide(L)'
;FINNAIYGMTGGQMAPTSLPGQITQTSPYGRDPKTQGYPINICELLATLEAPAYLERVTVNNVANVRNAKKAIKKAFQNQVEGKGFSLIEVLSACPTNWGLTPQKALEWIDEKMIPQYPLGVFRDKEAE
;
A
#
# COMPACT_ATOMS: atom_id res chain seq x y z
N PHE A 1 -4.84 -2.80 4.77
CA PHE A 1 -4.84 -1.43 4.25
C PHE A 1 -4.73 -1.50 2.74
N ILE A 2 -5.71 -0.99 2.00
CA ILE A 2 -5.65 -0.95 0.54
C ILE A 2 -5.02 0.38 0.14
N ASN A 3 -3.85 0.34 -0.48
CA ASN A 3 -3.12 1.52 -0.91
C ASN A 3 -3.18 1.65 -2.44
N ASN A 4 -4.00 2.58 -2.92
CA ASN A 4 -4.06 2.99 -4.32
C ASN A 4 -3.58 4.43 -4.51
N ALA A 5 -2.84 4.98 -3.55
CA ALA A 5 -2.29 6.33 -3.57
C ALA A 5 -3.30 7.50 -3.68
N ILE A 6 -4.59 7.25 -3.45
CA ILE A 6 -5.66 8.27 -3.47
C ILE A 6 -6.80 7.85 -2.53
N TYR A 7 -7.72 8.75 -2.23
CA TYR A 7 -9.00 8.37 -1.65
C TYR A 7 -9.96 7.89 -2.74
N GLY A 8 -9.84 6.62 -3.09
CA GLY A 8 -10.57 6.03 -4.21
C GLY A 8 -12.11 6.08 -4.07
N MET A 9 -12.64 6.01 -2.84
CA MET A 9 -14.08 6.05 -2.58
C MET A 9 -14.69 7.46 -2.63
N THR A 10 -13.87 8.51 -2.59
CA THR A 10 -14.31 9.91 -2.62
C THR A 10 -13.99 10.59 -3.97
N GLY A 11 -13.84 9.79 -5.03
CA GLY A 11 -13.57 10.28 -6.37
C GLY A 11 -12.09 10.60 -6.64
N GLY A 12 -11.16 10.04 -5.86
CA GLY A 12 -9.73 10.17 -6.12
C GLY A 12 -9.11 11.46 -5.59
N GLN A 13 -9.50 11.89 -4.39
CA GLN A 13 -8.84 12.99 -3.69
C GLN A 13 -7.41 12.58 -3.27
N MET A 14 -6.56 13.59 -3.01
CA MET A 14 -5.22 13.37 -2.49
C MET A 14 -5.25 12.62 -1.16
N ALA A 15 -4.51 11.51 -1.09
CA ALA A 15 -4.30 10.73 0.11
C ALA A 15 -2.91 11.02 0.71
N PRO A 16 -2.68 10.66 1.99
CA PRO A 16 -1.34 10.64 2.57
C PRO A 16 -0.36 9.75 1.80
N THR A 17 -0.86 8.78 1.02
CA THR A 17 -0.06 7.89 0.16
C THR A 17 0.03 8.35 -1.31
N SER A 18 -0.48 9.55 -1.66
CA SER A 18 -0.30 10.07 -3.03
C SER A 18 1.18 10.33 -3.31
N LEU A 19 1.66 9.90 -4.48
CA LEU A 19 3.05 10.03 -4.91
C LEU A 19 3.41 11.50 -5.23
N PRO A 20 4.68 11.91 -5.13
CA PRO A 20 5.13 13.22 -5.62
C PRO A 20 4.75 13.41 -7.10
N GLY A 21 4.17 14.57 -7.42
CA GLY A 21 3.69 14.89 -8.77
C GLY A 21 2.41 14.16 -9.19
N GLN A 22 1.84 13.27 -8.38
CA GLN A 22 0.59 12.59 -8.73
C GLN A 22 -0.57 13.57 -8.73
N ILE A 23 -1.21 13.72 -9.89
CA ILE A 23 -2.43 14.52 -10.04
C ILE A 23 -3.59 13.76 -9.40
N THR A 24 -4.38 14.47 -8.60
CA THR A 24 -5.57 13.95 -7.93
C THR A 24 -6.68 15.00 -8.00
N GLN A 25 -7.91 14.64 -7.61
CA GLN A 25 -9.04 15.56 -7.65
C GLN A 25 -8.83 16.84 -6.81
N THR A 26 -8.04 16.76 -5.73
CA THR A 26 -7.73 17.90 -4.85
C THR A 26 -6.30 18.42 -4.99
N SER A 27 -5.51 17.84 -5.90
CA SER A 27 -4.15 18.30 -6.25
C SER A 27 -4.00 18.30 -7.78
N PRO A 28 -4.65 19.25 -8.49
CA PRO A 28 -4.69 19.27 -9.96
C PRO A 28 -3.31 19.50 -10.60
N TYR A 29 -2.37 20.09 -9.87
CA TYR A 29 -0.98 20.31 -10.30
C TYR A 29 0.00 19.24 -9.80
N GLY A 30 -0.53 18.15 -9.22
CA GLY A 30 0.27 17.11 -8.60
C GLY A 30 0.55 17.38 -7.11
N ARG A 31 0.95 16.33 -6.39
CA ARG A 31 1.45 16.48 -5.02
C ARG A 31 2.79 17.22 -5.02
N ASP A 32 2.89 18.31 -4.28
CA ASP A 32 4.14 19.04 -4.03
C ASP A 32 4.72 18.69 -2.64
N PRO A 33 5.85 17.98 -2.58
CA PRO A 33 6.48 17.64 -1.29
C PRO A 33 6.85 18.84 -0.42
N LYS A 34 7.05 20.04 -0.99
CA LYS A 34 7.42 21.23 -0.22
C LYS A 34 6.27 21.78 0.64
N THR A 35 5.05 21.67 0.13
CA THR A 35 3.85 22.23 0.78
C THR A 35 2.98 21.15 1.41
N GLN A 36 3.00 19.93 0.87
CA GLN A 36 2.15 18.81 1.28
C GLN A 36 2.93 17.66 1.91
N GLY A 37 4.27 17.72 1.93
CA GLY A 37 5.14 16.69 2.48
C GLY A 37 5.29 15.46 1.58
N TYR A 38 6.12 14.50 2.00
CA TYR A 38 6.31 13.23 1.29
C TYR A 38 5.21 12.20 1.61
N PRO A 39 5.00 11.19 0.74
CA PRO A 39 4.02 10.16 0.98
C PRO A 39 4.32 9.38 2.28
N ILE A 40 3.29 8.98 3.00
CA ILE A 40 3.44 8.18 4.22
C ILE A 40 3.60 6.71 3.85
N ASN A 41 4.69 6.11 4.32
CA ASN A 41 4.98 4.70 4.18
C ASN A 41 4.43 3.95 5.42
N ILE A 42 3.23 3.38 5.30
CA ILE A 42 2.45 2.89 6.46
C ILE A 42 3.11 1.70 7.17
N CYS A 43 3.63 0.72 6.43
CA CYS A 43 4.31 -0.42 7.04
C CYS A 43 5.53 0.01 7.86
N GLU A 44 6.34 0.90 7.33
CA GLU A 44 7.55 1.44 7.94
C GLU A 44 7.20 2.28 9.18
N LEU A 45 6.18 3.13 9.09
CA LEU A 45 5.68 3.91 10.22
C LEU A 45 5.19 2.99 11.34
N LEU A 46 4.41 1.95 11.03
CA LEU A 46 3.90 1.03 12.04
C LEU A 46 5.00 0.13 12.60
N ALA A 47 6.05 -0.16 11.84
CA ALA A 47 7.18 -0.95 12.31
C ALA A 47 7.95 -0.29 13.46
N THR A 48 7.82 1.03 13.66
CA THR A 48 8.42 1.73 14.80
C THR A 48 7.62 1.58 16.10
N LEU A 49 6.39 1.05 16.04
CA LEU A 49 5.53 0.85 17.21
C LEU A 49 5.86 -0.46 17.92
N GLU A 50 5.51 -0.60 19.19
CA GLU A 50 5.74 -1.84 19.95
C GLU A 50 4.75 -2.96 19.60
N ALA A 51 3.48 -2.58 19.42
CA ALA A 51 2.34 -3.50 19.36
C ALA A 51 2.26 -4.40 18.10
N PRO A 52 2.60 -3.96 16.87
CA PRO A 52 2.46 -4.81 15.69
C PRO A 52 3.34 -6.06 15.80
N ALA A 53 2.75 -7.23 15.57
CA ALA A 53 3.44 -8.51 15.53
C ALA A 53 3.86 -8.89 14.11
N TYR A 54 3.07 -8.48 13.10
CA TYR A 54 3.33 -8.80 11.70
C TYR A 54 2.88 -7.68 10.76
N LEU A 55 3.79 -7.23 9.90
CA LEU A 55 3.58 -6.17 8.92
C LEU A 55 4.16 -6.63 7.58
N GLU A 56 3.32 -6.73 6.55
CA GLU A 56 3.77 -7.08 5.20
C GLU A 56 3.09 -6.19 4.17
N ARG A 57 3.88 -5.72 3.20
CA ARG A 57 3.40 -5.06 2.00
C ARG A 57 3.39 -6.03 0.83
N VAL A 58 2.22 -6.17 0.21
CA VAL A 58 1.97 -7.01 -0.96
C VAL A 58 1.29 -6.20 -2.06
N THR A 59 1.11 -6.81 -3.22
CA THR A 59 0.34 -6.24 -4.34
C THR A 59 -0.46 -7.34 -5.02
N VAL A 60 -1.37 -6.97 -5.91
CA VAL A 60 -2.23 -7.90 -6.67
C VAL A 60 -2.18 -7.63 -8.18
N ASN A 61 -1.08 -7.04 -8.67
CA ASN A 61 -0.92 -6.65 -10.07
C ASN A 61 -0.64 -7.83 -11.03
N ASN A 62 -0.27 -9.01 -10.52
CA ASN A 62 -0.06 -10.22 -11.32
C ASN A 62 -0.34 -11.49 -10.49
N VAL A 63 -0.35 -12.65 -11.16
CA VAL A 63 -0.70 -13.95 -10.55
C VAL A 63 0.23 -14.35 -9.41
N ALA A 64 1.54 -14.11 -9.55
CA ALA A 64 2.50 -14.44 -8.50
C ALA A 64 2.24 -13.60 -7.24
N ASN A 65 2.01 -12.31 -7.43
CA ASN A 65 1.73 -11.38 -6.35
C ASN A 65 0.37 -11.66 -5.67
N VAL A 66 -0.66 -12.06 -6.42
CA VAL A 66 -1.93 -12.54 -5.84
C VAL A 66 -1.72 -13.76 -4.93
N ARG A 67 -0.85 -14.71 -5.32
CA ARG A 67 -0.52 -15.87 -4.47
C ARG A 67 0.21 -15.44 -3.20
N ASN A 68 1.12 -14.47 -3.29
CA ASN A 68 1.84 -13.93 -2.13
C ASN A 68 0.88 -13.19 -1.19
N ALA A 69 0.01 -12.33 -1.73
CA ALA A 69 -1.01 -11.63 -0.95
C ALA A 69 -1.94 -12.59 -0.20
N LYS A 70 -2.36 -13.69 -0.84
CA LYS A 70 -3.15 -14.74 -0.17
C LYS A 70 -2.41 -15.34 1.03
N LYS A 71 -1.12 -15.63 0.90
CA LYS A 71 -0.30 -16.19 2.00
C LYS A 71 -0.16 -15.18 3.15
N ALA A 72 0.16 -13.93 2.83
CA ALA A 72 0.31 -12.86 3.81
C ALA A 72 -1.00 -12.62 4.60
N ILE A 73 -2.14 -12.53 3.91
CA ILE A 73 -3.45 -12.38 4.54
C ILE A 73 -3.78 -13.58 5.44
N LYS A 74 -3.52 -14.81 4.98
CA LYS A 74 -3.72 -16.01 5.81
C LYS A 74 -2.89 -15.95 7.09
N LYS A 75 -1.60 -15.61 6.99
CA LYS A 75 -0.70 -15.50 8.14
C LYS A 75 -1.16 -14.42 9.13
N ALA A 76 -1.59 -13.25 8.65
CA ALA A 76 -2.12 -12.19 9.50
C ALA A 76 -3.34 -12.65 10.31
N PHE A 77 -4.26 -13.41 9.69
CA PHE A 77 -5.40 -13.99 10.42
C PHE A 77 -4.97 -15.08 11.42
N GLN A 78 -4.02 -15.94 11.05
CA GLN A 78 -3.49 -16.95 11.97
C GLN A 78 -2.89 -16.31 13.22
N ASN A 79 -2.11 -15.23 13.07
CA ASN A 79 -1.57 -14.48 14.20
C ASN A 79 -2.65 -13.95 15.14
N GLN A 80 -3.78 -13.48 14.61
CA GLN A 80 -4.89 -13.02 15.44
C GLN A 80 -5.58 -14.18 16.19
N VAL A 81 -5.84 -15.30 15.51
CA VAL A 81 -6.45 -16.49 16.13
C VAL A 81 -5.57 -17.09 17.22
N GLU A 82 -4.25 -17.07 17.02
CA GLU A 82 -3.25 -17.60 17.96
C GLU A 82 -2.88 -16.61 19.08
N GLY A 83 -3.50 -15.42 19.12
CA GLY A 83 -3.24 -14.41 20.16
C GLY A 83 -1.87 -13.73 20.06
N LYS A 84 -1.22 -13.80 18.89
CA LYS A 84 0.15 -13.26 18.66
C LYS A 84 0.20 -11.74 18.54
N GLY A 85 -0.96 -11.09 18.38
CA GLY A 85 -1.09 -9.64 18.39
C GLY A 85 -1.48 -9.03 17.04
N PHE A 86 -1.33 -7.72 16.94
CA PHE A 86 -1.82 -6.95 15.80
C PHE A 86 -1.03 -7.24 14.52
N SER A 87 -1.75 -7.50 13.42
CA SER A 87 -1.18 -7.70 12.10
C SER A 87 -1.78 -6.71 11.10
N LEU A 88 -0.97 -6.17 10.19
CA LEU A 88 -1.45 -5.34 9.09
C LEU A 88 -0.81 -5.77 7.76
N ILE A 89 -1.67 -6.00 6.77
CA ILE A 89 -1.27 -6.21 5.38
C ILE A 89 -1.58 -4.94 4.58
N GLU A 90 -0.55 -4.30 4.04
CA GLU A 90 -0.69 -3.24 3.05
C GLU A 90 -0.75 -3.85 1.65
N VAL A 91 -1.82 -3.60 0.90
CA VAL A 91 -2.01 -4.11 -0.46
C VAL A 91 -1.95 -2.94 -1.42
N LEU A 92 -0.89 -2.87 -2.23
CA LEU A 92 -0.85 -1.96 -3.37
C LEU A 92 -1.88 -2.42 -4.39
N SER A 93 -2.82 -1.55 -4.75
CA SER A 93 -3.99 -1.91 -5.55
C SER A 93 -4.24 -0.92 -6.67
N ALA A 94 -4.69 -1.45 -7.82
CA ALA A 94 -4.97 -0.67 -9.01
C ALA A 94 -6.27 0.14 -8.84
N CYS A 95 -6.27 1.39 -9.30
CA CYS A 95 -7.49 2.21 -9.34
C CYS A 95 -7.66 2.88 -10.71
N PRO A 96 -7.90 2.09 -11.78
CA PRO A 96 -7.87 2.58 -13.16
C PRO A 96 -8.77 3.80 -13.39
N THR A 97 -9.99 3.79 -12.84
CA THR A 97 -10.97 4.88 -12.99
C THR A 97 -10.43 6.21 -12.47
N ASN A 98 -9.93 6.24 -11.25
CA ASN A 98 -9.48 7.50 -10.62
C ASN A 98 -8.06 7.90 -11.04
N TRP A 99 -7.27 6.98 -11.58
CA TRP A 99 -5.98 7.30 -12.18
C TRP A 99 -6.10 7.73 -13.65
N GLY A 100 -7.29 7.60 -14.26
CA GLY A 100 -7.48 7.87 -15.69
C GLY A 100 -6.72 6.91 -16.61
N LEU A 101 -6.48 5.67 -16.14
CA LEU A 101 -5.73 4.65 -16.85
C LEU A 101 -6.63 3.49 -17.26
N THR A 102 -6.26 2.78 -18.33
CA THR A 102 -6.86 1.48 -18.62
C THR A 102 -6.45 0.46 -17.55
N PRO A 103 -7.23 -0.62 -17.33
CA PRO A 103 -6.88 -1.63 -16.34
C PRO A 103 -5.46 -2.17 -16.49
N GLN A 104 -5.01 -2.48 -17.71
CA GLN A 104 -3.66 -2.99 -17.98
C GLN A 104 -2.57 -1.96 -17.58
N LYS A 105 -2.73 -0.70 -18.01
CA LYS A 105 -1.79 0.38 -17.66
C LYS A 105 -1.77 0.68 -16.16
N ALA A 106 -2.88 0.48 -15.45
CA ALA A 106 -2.92 0.63 -14.01
C ALA A 106 -2.08 -0.44 -13.29
N LEU A 107 -2.02 -1.67 -13.82
CA LEU A 107 -1.15 -2.72 -13.28
C LEU A 107 0.32 -2.39 -13.53
N GLU A 108 0.65 -1.92 -14.74
CA GLU A 108 2.00 -1.44 -15.09
C GLU A 108 2.44 -0.25 -14.21
N TRP A 109 1.52 0.68 -13.94
CA TRP A 109 1.77 1.83 -13.06
C TRP A 109 2.13 1.41 -11.63
N ILE A 110 1.58 0.28 -11.15
CA ILE A 110 1.99 -0.27 -9.86
C ILE A 110 3.47 -0.65 -9.90
N ASP A 111 3.90 -1.35 -10.94
CA ASP A 111 5.30 -1.78 -11.09
C ASP A 111 6.25 -0.59 -11.24
N GLU A 112 5.85 0.40 -12.03
CA GLU A 112 6.72 1.54 -12.38
C GLU A 112 6.77 2.64 -11.33
N LYS A 113 5.70 2.85 -10.55
CA LYS A 113 5.55 4.02 -9.67
C LYS A 113 5.27 3.64 -8.23
N MET A 114 4.35 2.70 -7.99
CA MET A 114 3.97 2.34 -6.62
C MET A 114 5.04 1.49 -5.94
N ILE A 115 5.51 0.41 -6.55
CA ILE A 115 6.53 -0.48 -5.96
C ILE A 115 7.84 0.27 -5.63
N PRO A 116 8.36 1.17 -6.50
CA PRO A 116 9.53 1.97 -6.16
C PRO A 116 9.34 2.87 -4.93
N GLN A 117 8.16 3.47 -4.75
CA GLN A 117 7.85 4.27 -3.54
C GLN A 117 7.55 3.38 -2.32
N TYR A 118 6.90 2.25 -2.56
CA TYR A 118 6.36 1.33 -1.55
C TYR A 118 6.90 -0.09 -1.81
N PRO A 119 8.17 -0.38 -1.45
CA PRO A 119 8.77 -1.67 -1.71
C PRO A 119 7.99 -2.81 -1.05
N LEU A 120 7.75 -3.88 -1.79
CA LEU A 120 7.10 -5.08 -1.28
C LEU A 120 8.00 -5.80 -0.27
N GLY A 121 7.41 -6.47 0.72
CA GLY A 121 8.17 -7.28 1.67
C GLY A 121 7.58 -7.29 3.06
N VAL A 122 8.23 -8.08 3.92
CA VAL A 122 7.93 -8.18 5.35
C VAL A 122 8.72 -7.08 6.07
N PHE A 123 7.99 -6.23 6.79
CA PHE A 123 8.56 -5.11 7.57
C PHE A 123 8.65 -5.44 9.06
N ARG A 124 7.86 -6.41 9.51
CA ARG A 124 7.99 -7.00 10.85
C ARG A 124 7.40 -8.40 10.86
N ASP A 125 8.06 -9.31 11.57
CA ASP A 125 7.59 -10.66 11.82
C ASP A 125 8.24 -11.22 13.09
N LYS A 126 7.61 -10.99 14.26
CA LYS A 126 8.19 -11.36 15.57
C LYS A 126 8.43 -12.87 15.77
N GLU A 127 7.91 -13.71 14.88
CA GLU A 127 8.08 -15.18 14.94
C GLU A 127 9.26 -15.67 14.09
N ALA A 128 9.78 -14.83 13.19
CA ALA A 128 10.93 -15.14 12.34
C ALA A 128 12.25 -14.53 12.87
N GLU A 129 12.17 -13.72 13.92
CA GLU A 129 13.29 -13.21 14.74
C GLU A 129 13.65 -14.22 15.84
#